data_AF-A0A351Q6W7-F1
#
_entry.id   AF-A0A351Q6W7-F1
#
_cell.length_a   1.000
_cell.length_b   1.000
_cell.length_c   1.000
_cell.angle_alpha   90.00
_cell.angle_beta   90.00
_cell.angle_gamma   90.00
#
_symmetry.space_group_name_H-M   'P 1'
#
loop_
_entity.id
_entity.type
_entity.pdbx_description
1 polymer ?
#
loop_
_entity_poly.entity_id
_entity_poly.type
_entity_poly.pdbx_seq_one_letter_code
_entity_poly.pdbx_strand_id
1 'polypeptide(L)' 'IEIFNADHTAYSTKLDRVVMMNEAEGHSKEDFILLSGTKVRQMLGDGIAPPPEFARPEVAKILMDYYQLESA' A
#
# COMPACT_ATOMS: atom_id res chain seq x y z
N ILE A 1 -21.13 -15.73 14.83
CA ILE A 1 -20.43 -14.87 13.86
C ILE A 1 -20.57 -13.44 14.38
N GLU A 2 -19.48 -12.70 14.44
CA GLU A 2 -19.45 -11.33 14.95
C GLU A 2 -18.89 -10.41 13.86
N ILE A 3 -19.36 -9.17 13.82
CA ILE A 3 -18.92 -8.18 12.83
C ILE A 3 -17.71 -7.42 13.38
N PHE A 4 -16.65 -7.36 12.57
CA PHE A 4 -15.51 -6.48 12.80
C PHE A 4 -15.67 -5.22 11.92
N ASN A 5 -15.89 -4.06 12.55
CA ASN A 5 -16.08 -2.80 11.85
C ASN A 5 -14.72 -2.17 11.48
N ALA A 6 -14.11 -2.66 10.41
CA ALA A 6 -12.86 -2.12 9.87
C ALA A 6 -13.05 -0.73 9.21
N ASP A 7 -11.93 -0.04 8.99
CA ASP A 7 -11.86 1.23 8.26
C ASP A 7 -10.71 1.21 7.24
N HIS A 8 -10.56 2.27 6.44
CA HIS A 8 -9.42 2.46 5.55
C HIS A 8 -8.10 2.31 6.32
N THR A 9 -7.17 1.56 5.75
CA THR A 9 -5.85 1.35 6.33
C THR A 9 -4.80 2.17 5.59
N ALA A 10 -3.81 2.64 6.33
CA ALA A 10 -2.63 3.32 5.80
C ALA A 10 -1.42 2.99 6.67
N TYR A 11 -0.22 3.15 6.10
CA TYR A 11 1.00 3.08 6.88
C TYR A 11 1.24 4.43 7.57
N SER A 12 1.32 4.44 8.89
CA SER A 12 1.69 5.63 9.67
C SER A 12 3.20 5.72 9.79
N THR A 13 3.78 6.85 9.35
CA THR A 13 5.21 7.16 9.52
C THR A 13 5.53 7.57 10.96
N LYS A 14 4.55 8.07 11.71
CA LYS A 14 4.68 8.39 13.14
C LYS A 14 4.76 7.15 14.02
N LEU A 15 3.96 6.13 13.70
CA LEU A 15 3.84 4.90 14.50
C LEU A 15 4.60 3.72 13.91
N ASP A 16 5.21 3.90 12.73
CA ASP A 16 5.98 2.91 11.98
C ASP A 16 5.25 1.59 11.77
N ARG A 17 3.94 1.68 11.47
CA ARG A 17 3.07 0.51 11.30
C ARG A 17 1.81 0.82 10.50
N VAL A 18 1.16 -0.23 10.02
CA VAL A 18 -0.19 -0.14 9.43
C VAL A 18 -1.20 0.13 10.55
N VAL A 19 -2.07 1.11 10.32
CA VAL A 19 -3.16 1.49 11.22
C VAL A 19 -4.46 1.66 10.44
N MET A 20 -5.60 1.52 11.11
CA MET A 20 -6.88 1.99 10.58
C MET A 20 -7.00 3.50 10.84
N MET A 21 -7.54 4.25 9.87
CA MET A 21 -7.54 5.71 9.93
C MET A 21 -8.34 6.28 11.11
N ASN A 22 -9.43 5.63 11.50
CA ASN A 22 -10.21 5.95 12.70
C ASN A 22 -9.44 5.75 14.03
N GLU A 23 -8.35 4.98 14.05
CA GLU A 23 -7.52 4.74 15.25
C GLU A 23 -6.28 5.65 15.32
N ALA A 24 -6.08 6.49 14.30
CA ALA A 24 -4.87 7.30 14.15
C ALA A 24 -5.07 8.74 14.66
N GLU A 25 -5.34 8.89 15.95
CA GLU A 25 -5.51 10.20 16.60
C GLU A 25 -4.23 11.05 16.50
N GLY A 26 -4.37 12.38 16.30
CA GLY A 26 -3.24 13.31 16.22
C GLY A 26 -2.38 13.20 14.94
N HIS A 27 -2.86 12.49 13.91
CA HIS A 27 -2.21 12.42 12.61
C HIS A 27 -2.74 13.53 11.67
N SER A 28 -1.85 14.03 10.83
CA SER A 28 -2.21 14.79 9.63
C SER A 28 -2.04 13.90 8.39
N LYS A 29 -2.44 14.40 7.20
CA LYS A 29 -2.41 13.59 5.97
C LYS A 29 -0.99 13.19 5.57
N GLU A 30 -0.01 14.00 5.95
CA GLU A 30 1.41 13.84 5.65
C GLU A 30 2.07 12.73 6.48
N ASP A 31 1.44 12.33 7.58
CA ASP A 31 1.91 11.23 8.45
C ASP A 31 1.58 9.84 7.87
N PHE A 32 0.91 9.79 6.72
CA PHE A 32 0.48 8.55 6.09
C PHE A 32 1.11 8.34 4.72
N ILE A 33 1.59 7.13 4.47
CA ILE A 33 1.90 6.67 3.12
C ILE A 33 0.62 6.13 2.49
N LEU A 34 0.01 6.91 1.59
CA LEU A 34 -1.11 6.48 0.76
C LEU A 34 -0.69 6.39 -0.69
N LEU A 35 -0.90 5.22 -1.30
CA LEU A 35 -0.74 5.00 -2.74
C LEU A 35 -2.07 4.58 -3.34
N SER A 36 -2.51 5.31 -4.37
CA SER A 36 -3.71 4.92 -5.12
C SER A 36 -3.44 3.62 -5.89
N GLY A 37 -4.45 2.76 -6.00
CA GLY A 37 -4.31 1.50 -6.75
C GLY A 37 -3.88 1.72 -8.22
N THR A 38 -4.30 2.83 -8.83
CA THR A 38 -3.84 3.21 -10.18
C THR A 38 -2.35 3.49 -10.21
N LYS A 39 -1.81 4.21 -9.20
CA LYS A 39 -0.37 4.48 -9.12
C LYS A 39 0.43 3.21 -8.86
N VAL A 40 -0.07 2.32 -8.00
CA VAL A 40 0.56 1.02 -7.72
C VAL A 40 0.69 0.18 -8.99
N ARG A 41 -0.39 0.02 -9.76
CA ARG A 41 -0.35 -0.74 -11.02
C ARG A 41 0.58 -0.12 -12.05
N GLN A 42 0.58 1.21 -12.16
CA GLN A 42 1.53 1.91 -13.03
C GLN A 42 2.97 1.61 -12.65
N MET A 43 3.33 1.75 -11.36
CA MET A 43 4.68 1.46 -10.88
C MET A 43 5.09 0.02 -11.21
N LEU A 44 4.23 -0.96 -10.96
CA LEU A 44 4.51 -2.37 -11.26
C LEU A 44 4.70 -2.62 -12.76
N GLY A 45 3.86 -2.03 -13.63
CA GLY A 45 4.04 -2.12 -15.08
C GLY A 45 5.33 -1.48 -15.58
N ASP A 46 5.73 -0.36 -14.96
CA ASP A 46 6.99 0.34 -15.26
C ASP A 46 8.23 -0.41 -14.70
N GLY A 47 8.06 -1.54 -14.01
CA GLY A 47 9.16 -2.28 -13.36
C GLY A 47 9.67 -1.65 -12.07
N ILE A 48 8.90 -0.72 -11.49
CA ILE A 48 9.24 0.01 -10.27
C ILE A 48 8.49 -0.62 -9.09
N ALA A 49 9.22 -1.11 -8.09
CA ALA A 49 8.59 -1.66 -6.90
C ALA A 49 7.92 -0.54 -6.06
N PRO A 50 6.67 -0.73 -5.59
CA PRO A 50 6.09 0.13 -4.58
C PRO A 50 6.93 0.13 -3.28
N PRO A 51 6.77 1.13 -2.41
CA PRO A 51 7.48 1.20 -1.14
C PRO A 51 7.23 -0.06 -0.29
N PRO A 52 8.24 -0.55 0.46
CA PRO A 52 8.12 -1.75 1.30
C PRO A 52 7.08 -1.62 2.43
N GLU A 53 6.76 -0.39 2.82
CA GLU A 53 5.69 -0.04 3.75
C GLU A 53 4.29 -0.36 3.19
N PHE A 54 4.17 -0.39 1.86
CA PHE A 54 2.93 -0.66 1.14
C PHE A 54 2.88 -2.09 0.57
N ALA A 55 3.93 -2.52 -0.12
CA ALA A 55 3.99 -3.83 -0.76
C ALA A 55 5.22 -4.60 -0.30
N ARG A 56 5.01 -5.86 0.08
CA ARG A 56 6.11 -6.78 0.36
C ARG A 56 6.93 -7.02 -0.92
N PRO A 57 8.28 -6.97 -0.90
CA PRO A 57 9.11 -7.13 -2.09
C PRO A 57 8.83 -8.41 -2.87
N GLU A 58 8.61 -9.53 -2.17
CA GLU A 58 8.30 -10.82 -2.76
C GLU A 58 6.94 -10.84 -3.50
N VAL A 59 5.95 -10.09 -2.99
CA VAL A 59 4.65 -9.93 -3.64
C VAL A 59 4.75 -8.97 -4.82
N ALA A 60 5.44 -7.84 -4.64
CA ALA A 60 5.67 -6.85 -5.69
C ALA A 60 6.38 -7.48 -6.90
N LYS A 61 7.36 -8.36 -6.66
CA LYS A 61 8.04 -9.12 -7.70
C LYS A 61 7.08 -9.95 -8.55
N ILE A 62 6.22 -10.76 -7.93
CA ILE A 62 5.24 -11.60 -8.65
C ILE A 62 4.31 -10.74 -9.51
N LEU A 63 3.82 -9.62 -8.96
CA LEU A 63 2.92 -8.73 -9.69
C LEU A 63 3.63 -7.99 -10.83
N MET A 64 4.87 -7.57 -10.62
CA MET A 64 5.69 -6.91 -11.61
C MET A 64 6.00 -7.86 -12.79
N ASP A 65 6.40 -9.10 -12.49
CA ASP A 65 6.64 -10.12 -13.50
C ASP A 65 5.38 -10.33 -14.38
N TYR A 66 4.19 -10.36 -13.77
CA TYR A 66 2.92 -10.43 -14.51
C TYR A 66 2.69 -9.21 -15.42
N TYR A 67 2.78 -7.98 -14.89
CA TYR A 67 2.51 -6.78 -15.67
C TYR A 67 3.52 -6.54 -16.79
N GLN A 68 4.79 -6.89 -16.57
CA GLN A 68 5.82 -6.76 -17.60
C GLN A 68 5.68 -7.78 -18.72
N LEU A 69 5.13 -8.98 -18.43
CA LEU A 69 4.80 -9.98 -19.44
C LEU A 69 3.59 -9.56 -20.30
N GLU A 70 2.55 -8.97 -19.72
CA GLU A 70 1.41 -8.46 -20.49
C GLU A 70 1.76 -7.25 -21.37
N SER A 71 2.79 -6.50 -20.99
CA SER A 71 3.25 -5.30 -21.72
C SER A 71 4.19 -5.61 -22.89
N ALA A 72 4.60 -6.88 -23.05
CA ALA A 72 5.53 -7.37 -24.06
C ALA A 72 4.81 -7.94 -25.30
#